data_AF-A0A3E0G674-F1
#
_entry.id   AF-A0A3E0G674-F1
#
_cell.length_a   1.000
_cell.length_b   1.000
_cell.length_c   1.000
_cell.angle_alpha   90.00
_cell.angle_beta   90.00
_cell.angle_gamma   90.00
#
_symmetry.space_group_name_H-M   'P 1'
#
loop_
_entity.id
_entity.type
_entity.pdbx_description
1 polymer ?
#
loop_
_entity_poly.entity_id
_entity_poly.type
_entity_poly.pdbx_seq_one_letter_code
_entity_poly.pdbx_strand_id
1 'polypeptide(L)'
;MAGMASQHDQPQRSWRPDPDEYETAQSLLSDRGQSITAYLRACLRWLEHEPDAALAALAPYWPEPRPTGRPRSPKPATTSTDSSARD
;
A
#
# COMPACT_ATOMS: atom_id res chain seq x y z
N MET A 1 -30.62 -4.97 17.52
CA MET A 1 -30.52 -3.76 16.67
C MET A 1 -29.05 -3.52 16.37
N ALA A 2 -28.62 -3.72 15.12
CA ALA A 2 -27.22 -3.55 14.72
C ALA A 2 -26.92 -2.05 14.55
N GLY A 3 -25.96 -1.53 15.31
CA GLY A 3 -25.50 -0.15 15.17
C GLY A 3 -24.87 0.07 13.80
N MET A 4 -25.34 1.08 13.07
CA MET A 4 -24.68 1.57 11.87
C MET A 4 -23.31 2.10 12.28
N ALA A 5 -22.24 1.38 11.94
CA ALA A 5 -20.89 1.92 12.06
C ALA A 5 -20.79 3.13 11.14
N SER A 6 -20.70 4.33 11.73
CA SER A 6 -20.57 5.59 11.02
C SER A 6 -19.36 5.55 10.10
N GLN A 7 -19.59 5.78 8.80
CA GLN A 7 -18.55 5.83 7.77
C GLN A 7 -17.47 6.90 8.07
N HIS A 8 -17.76 7.85 8.96
CA HIS A 8 -16.86 8.93 9.40
C HIS A 8 -15.83 8.51 10.47
N ASP A 9 -16.03 7.39 11.17
CA ASP A 9 -15.08 6.88 12.18
C ASP A 9 -14.00 5.98 11.60
N GLN A 10 -14.07 5.70 10.29
CA GLN A 10 -13.05 4.90 9.63
C GLN A 10 -11.88 5.82 9.24
N PRO A 11 -10.69 5.67 9.84
CA PRO A 11 -9.53 6.46 9.47
C PRO A 11 -9.24 6.26 7.98
N GLN A 12 -9.11 7.36 7.23
CA GLN A 12 -8.68 7.31 5.84
C GLN A 12 -7.31 6.63 5.78
N ARG A 13 -7.30 5.36 5.34
CA ARG A 13 -6.07 4.67 4.97
C ARG A 13 -5.60 5.33 3.68
N SER A 14 -4.63 6.23 3.80
CA SER A 14 -4.03 6.95 2.68
C SER A 14 -3.13 6.02 1.85
N TRP A 15 -3.74 5.00 1.24
CA TRP A 15 -3.14 4.32 0.10
C TRP A 15 -3.16 5.30 -1.07
N ARG A 16 -1.97 5.60 -1.60
CA ARG A 16 -1.80 6.40 -2.82
C ARG A 16 -1.23 5.48 -3.89
N PRO A 17 -2.01 5.10 -4.91
CA PRO A 17 -1.46 4.42 -6.07
C PRO A 17 -0.46 5.34 -6.78
N ASP A 18 0.42 4.74 -7.57
CA ASP A 18 1.25 5.50 -8.49
C ASP A 18 0.34 6.30 -9.44
N PRO A 19 0.58 7.61 -9.63
CA PRO A 19 -0.30 8.45 -10.43
C PRO A 19 -0.42 7.96 -11.88
N ASP A 20 0.65 7.46 -12.49
CA ASP A 20 0.65 7.04 -13.89
C ASP A 20 -0.14 5.73 -14.08
N GLU A 21 -0.02 4.81 -13.11
CA GLU A 21 -0.81 3.58 -13.07
C GLU A 21 -2.30 3.87 -12.86
N TYR A 22 -2.61 4.83 -11.98
CA TYR A 22 -3.98 5.22 -11.67
C TYR A 22 -4.68 5.87 -12.88
N GLU A 23 -4.02 6.80 -13.56
CA GLU A 23 -4.57 7.47 -14.75
C GLU A 23 -4.80 6.48 -15.90
N THR A 24 -3.86 5.55 -16.09
CA THR A 24 -3.98 4.48 -17.09
C THR A 24 -5.18 3.59 -16.78
N ALA A 25 -5.31 3.12 -15.55
CA ALA A 25 -6.43 2.27 -15.12
C ALA A 25 -7.78 3.01 -15.19
N GLN A 26 -7.79 4.29 -14.83
CA GLN A 26 -8.98 5.14 -14.90
C GLN A 26 -9.46 5.29 -16.34
N SER A 27 -8.54 5.55 -17.28
CA SER A 27 -8.85 5.66 -18.71
C SER A 27 -9.44 4.36 -19.24
N LEU A 28 -8.80 3.22 -18.96
CA LEU A 28 -9.27 1.89 -19.38
C LEU A 28 -10.67 1.55 -18.87
N LEU A 29 -10.99 1.91 -17.63
CA LEU A 29 -12.32 1.67 -17.07
C LEU A 29 -13.35 2.63 -17.65
N SER A 30 -12.97 3.90 -17.85
CA SER A 30 -13.85 4.92 -18.42
C SER A 30 -14.26 4.58 -19.85
N ASP A 31 -13.34 4.07 -20.66
CA ASP A 31 -13.63 3.56 -22.02
C ASP A 31 -14.68 2.43 -22.03
N ARG A 32 -14.81 1.71 -20.90
CA ARG A 32 -15.77 0.62 -20.70
C ARG A 32 -17.02 1.06 -19.93
N GLY A 33 -17.17 2.36 -19.69
CA GLY A 33 -18.29 2.94 -18.92
C GLY A 33 -18.25 2.61 -17.43
N GLN A 34 -17.11 2.23 -16.88
CA GLN A 34 -16.93 1.87 -15.49
C GLN A 34 -16.11 2.91 -14.73
N SER A 35 -16.41 3.12 -13.45
CA SER A 35 -15.58 3.95 -12.57
C SER A 35 -14.61 3.11 -11.77
N ILE A 36 -13.45 3.68 -11.43
CA ILE A 36 -12.44 3.01 -10.60
C ILE A 36 -13.00 2.62 -9.22
N THR A 37 -13.84 3.46 -8.62
CA THR A 37 -14.50 3.15 -7.35
C THR A 37 -15.47 1.98 -7.48
N ALA A 38 -16.24 1.89 -8.57
CA ALA A 38 -17.12 0.76 -8.82
C ALA A 38 -16.34 -0.53 -9.05
N TYR A 39 -15.24 -0.46 -9.80
CA TYR A 39 -14.33 -1.58 -10.03
C TYR A 39 -13.73 -2.10 -8.71
N LEU A 40 -13.17 -1.22 -7.87
CA LEU A 40 -12.61 -1.61 -6.58
C LEU A 40 -13.66 -2.29 -5.67
N ARG A 41 -14.89 -1.75 -5.63
CA ARG A 41 -16.00 -2.38 -4.89
C ARG A 41 -16.35 -3.76 -5.45
N ALA A 42 -16.32 -3.93 -6.77
CA ALA A 42 -16.56 -5.23 -7.39
C ALA A 42 -15.46 -6.24 -7.04
N CYS A 43 -14.19 -5.83 -7.05
CA CYS A 43 -13.07 -6.68 -6.63
C CYS A 43 -13.20 -7.15 -5.18
N LEU A 44 -13.62 -6.25 -4.28
CA LEU A 44 -13.84 -6.61 -2.87
C LEU A 44 -14.96 -7.65 -2.71
N ARG A 45 -16.06 -7.49 -3.45
CA ARG A 45 -17.17 -8.46 -3.46
C ARG A 45 -16.75 -9.79 -4.08
N TRP A 46 -15.94 -9.76 -5.12
CA TRP A 46 -15.41 -10.96 -5.76
C TRP A 46 -14.50 -11.74 -4.80
N LEU A 47 -13.62 -11.05 -4.08
CA LEU A 47 -12.76 -11.67 -3.06
C LEU A 47 -13.57 -12.31 -1.93
N GLU A 48 -14.68 -11.69 -1.51
CA GLU A 48 -15.59 -12.25 -0.50
C GLU A 48 -16.31 -13.51 -0.99
N HIS A 49 -16.64 -13.58 -2.30
CA HIS A 49 -17.39 -14.69 -2.87
C HIS A 49 -16.51 -15.88 -3.28
N GLU A 50 -15.37 -15.60 -3.93
CA GLU A 50 -14.47 -16.60 -4.50
C GLU A 50 -13.01 -16.24 -4.22
N PRO A 51 -12.53 -16.43 -2.98
CA PRO A 51 -11.22 -15.94 -2.57
C PRO A 51 -10.08 -16.57 -3.36
N ASP A 52 -10.12 -17.89 -3.57
CA ASP A 52 -9.03 -18.61 -4.26
C ASP A 52 -8.93 -18.21 -5.73
N ALA A 53 -10.07 -18.03 -6.42
CA ALA A 53 -10.09 -17.59 -7.82
C ALA A 53 -9.60 -16.14 -7.95
N ALA A 54 -10.01 -15.26 -7.03
CA ALA A 54 -9.56 -13.88 -7.00
C ALA A 54 -8.05 -13.78 -6.75
N LEU A 55 -7.52 -14.52 -5.78
CA LEU A 55 -6.09 -14.54 -5.47
C LEU A 55 -5.26 -15.14 -6.60
N ALA A 56 -5.74 -16.22 -7.25
CA ALA A 56 -5.06 -16.82 -8.39
C ALA A 56 -4.95 -15.85 -9.57
N ALA A 57 -6.01 -15.08 -9.85
CA ALA A 57 -5.99 -14.08 -10.92
C ALA A 57 -5.09 -12.87 -10.63
N LEU A 58 -4.94 -12.50 -9.35
CA LEU A 58 -4.10 -11.38 -8.92
C LEU A 58 -2.63 -11.76 -8.73
N ALA A 59 -2.30 -13.05 -8.61
CA ALA A 59 -0.95 -13.52 -8.35
C ALA A 59 0.15 -12.94 -9.27
N PRO A 60 -0.06 -12.75 -10.59
CA PRO A 60 0.95 -12.15 -11.47
C PRO A 60 1.20 -10.65 -11.24
N TYR A 61 0.26 -9.95 -10.61
CA TYR A 61 0.28 -8.50 -10.42
C TYR A 61 0.52 -8.10 -8.96
N TRP A 62 0.79 -9.08 -8.09
CA TRP A 62 0.98 -8.81 -6.68
C TRP A 62 2.26 -7.99 -6.48
N PRO A 63 2.19 -6.81 -5.84
CA PRO A 63 3.36 -5.97 -5.68
C PRO A 63 4.39 -6.69 -4.82
N GLU A 64 5.66 -6.59 -5.21
CA GLU A 64 6.74 -7.03 -4.33
C GLU A 64 6.66 -6.27 -3.01
N PRO A 65 6.90 -6.94 -1.86
CA PRO A 65 6.92 -6.27 -0.57
C PRO A 65 7.94 -5.14 -0.61
N ARG A 66 7.47 -3.90 -0.47
CA ARG A 66 8.37 -2.75 -0.40
C ARG A 66 9.29 -2.94 0.82
N PRO A 67 10.63 -2.88 0.66
CA PRO A 67 11.53 -3.02 1.80
C PRO A 67 11.23 -1.92 2.81
N THR A 68 10.68 -2.30 3.95
CA THR A 68 10.40 -1.40 5.07
C THR A 68 11.70 -1.17 5.83
N GLY A 69 12.37 -0.05 5.54
CA GLY A 69 13.57 0.34 6.26
C GLY A 69 14.13 1.65 5.77
N ARG A 70 14.55 2.51 6.71
CA ARG A 70 15.40 3.65 6.40
C ARG A 70 16.71 3.09 5.81
N PRO A 71 17.21 3.57 4.66
CA PRO A 71 18.55 3.20 4.21
C PRO A 71 19.51 3.49 5.36
N ARG A 72 20.23 2.47 5.83
CA ARG A 72 21.23 2.65 6.89
C ARG A 72 22.32 3.54 6.32
N SER A 73 22.32 4.83 6.69
CA SER A 73 23.48 5.67 6.46
C SER A 73 24.69 4.97 7.10
N PRO A 74 25.82 4.82 6.38
CA PRO A 74 27.01 4.23 6.96
C PRO A 74 27.42 5.05 8.18
N LYS A 75 27.55 4.37 9.33
CA LYS A 75 27.97 4.99 10.60
C LYS A 75 29.39 5.54 10.39
N PRO A 76 29.66 6.84 10.60
CA PRO A 76 31.04 7.33 10.57
C PRO A 76 31.84 6.61 11.65
N ALA A 77 33.02 6.13 11.25
CA ALA A 77 33.92 5.38 12.11
C ALA A 77 34.27 6.21 13.35
N THR A 78 34.14 5.59 14.51
CA THR A 78 34.56 6.08 15.81
C THR A 78 36.06 6.37 15.80
N THR A 79 36.46 7.65 15.81
CA THR A 79 37.77 8.04 16.33
C THR A 79 37.67 8.10 17.85
N SER A 80 38.10 7.00 18.48
CA SER A 80 38.55 7.03 19.88
C SER A 80 39.73 8.01 19.99
N THR A 81 39.52 9.14 20.63
CA THR A 81 40.62 9.91 21.22
C THR A 81 40.63 9.58 22.70
N ASP A 82 41.42 8.56 23.02
CA ASP A 82 41.99 8.32 24.33
C ASP A 82 42.97 9.46 24.66
N SER A 83 42.85 10.07 25.84
CA SER A 83 43.94 10.75 26.54
C SER A 83 43.48 11.14 27.95
N SER A 84 43.64 10.18 28.86
CA SER A 84 43.81 10.44 30.29
C SER A 84 45.22 10.97 30.52
N ALA A 85 45.37 12.09 31.23
CA ALA A 85 46.53 12.37 32.09
C ALA A 85 46.21 13.54 33.03
N ARG A 86 45.78 13.18 34.24
CA ARG A 86 46.05 13.97 35.45
C ARG A 86 47.49 13.67 35.85
N ASP A 87 48.27 14.71 36.15
CA ASP A 87 49.13 14.79 37.34
C ASP A 87 49.30 16.27 37.71
#